data_AF-A0A060WX68-F1
#
_entry.id   AF-A0A060WX68-F1
#
_cell.length_a   1.000
_cell.length_b   1.000
_cell.length_c   1.000
_cell.angle_alpha   90.00
_cell.angle_beta   90.00
_cell.angle_gamma   90.00
#
_symmetry.space_group_name_H-M   'P 1'
#
loop_
_entity.id
_entity.type
_entity.pdbx_description
1 polymer ?
#
loop_
_entity_poly.entity_id
_entity_poly.type
_entity_poly.pdbx_seq_one_letter_code
_entity_poly.pdbx_strand_id
1 'polypeptide(L)'
;MSASYNMYFNMSVSVCVLLRLSGFCILIIYLSFSVCLLELFDSEDPREREYLKTILHRVYGKLLGLRAYIRKQINNIFLRFIYETEHFNGVAELLEILGSIINGFALPLKSEHKQFLVRVLIPLHTAKSLSIFHAQLAYCVVQFMEKDSTVTEYIIRGLLKYWPKTCTQKEVMFLGEIEEILDVIEPSQFIRVQEPLFKQIAACISSPHFQVAERALYFWNNEYILSLIEENCQVILPLVFATLYRVSKEHWNQTIVSLIYNVLKTFMEMNSKLFDDLTASYKVEKQKELKRECERAELWRGLDEQQERRLQILGEARKGTGLTVSNTGIHNMGSLTCPTPVTTDGHVKCCRSGEERGEQLI
;
A
#
# COMPACT_ATOMS: atom_id res chain seq x y z
N MET A 1 -8.57 -38.87 17.41
CA MET A 1 -7.85 -39.52 16.29
C MET A 1 -8.72 -40.47 15.47
N SER A 2 -9.59 -41.32 16.06
CA SER A 2 -10.39 -42.27 15.26
C SER A 2 -11.56 -41.67 14.47
N ALA A 3 -12.22 -40.61 14.97
CA ALA A 3 -13.37 -39.99 14.29
C ALA A 3 -12.99 -39.27 13.00
N SER A 4 -11.91 -38.48 13.05
CA SER A 4 -11.37 -37.78 11.88
C SER A 4 -10.91 -38.78 10.81
N TYR A 5 -10.15 -39.81 11.18
CA TYR A 5 -9.73 -40.89 10.27
C TYR A 5 -10.91 -41.61 9.58
N ASN A 6 -12.02 -41.83 10.29
CA ASN A 6 -13.19 -42.53 9.72
C ASN A 6 -14.00 -41.63 8.75
N MET A 7 -14.02 -40.32 8.98
CA MET A 7 -14.54 -39.33 8.03
C MET A 7 -13.63 -39.21 6.80
N TYR A 8 -12.31 -39.20 6.98
CA TYR A 8 -11.32 -39.09 5.90
C TYR A 8 -11.21 -40.36 5.04
N PHE A 9 -11.36 -41.55 5.64
CA PHE A 9 -11.41 -42.80 4.90
C PHE A 9 -12.69 -42.89 4.07
N ASN A 10 -13.85 -42.51 4.64
CA ASN A 10 -15.09 -42.44 3.88
C ASN A 10 -15.07 -41.36 2.78
N MET A 11 -14.45 -40.19 3.00
CA MET A 11 -14.30 -39.15 1.97
C MET A 11 -13.31 -39.56 0.88
N SER A 12 -12.17 -40.16 1.24
CA SER A 12 -11.20 -40.64 0.24
C SER A 12 -11.75 -41.82 -0.56
N VAL A 13 -12.45 -42.76 0.08
CA VAL A 13 -13.12 -43.88 -0.61
C VAL A 13 -14.28 -43.38 -1.46
N SER A 14 -15.09 -42.44 -0.96
CA SER A 14 -16.18 -41.83 -1.75
C SER A 14 -15.64 -41.06 -2.94
N VAL A 15 -14.60 -40.24 -2.78
CA VAL A 15 -13.94 -39.52 -3.89
C VAL A 15 -13.29 -40.49 -4.88
N CYS A 16 -12.69 -41.59 -4.42
CA CYS A 16 -12.07 -42.60 -5.28
C CYS A 16 -13.11 -43.45 -6.04
N VAL A 17 -14.26 -43.75 -5.41
CA VAL A 17 -15.42 -44.42 -6.03
C VAL A 17 -16.12 -43.48 -7.01
N LEU A 18 -16.31 -42.21 -6.65
CA LEU A 18 -16.84 -41.16 -7.52
C LEU A 18 -15.92 -40.92 -8.73
N LEU A 19 -14.61 -40.85 -8.55
CA LEU A 19 -13.64 -40.72 -9.66
C LEU A 19 -13.61 -41.92 -10.63
N ARG A 20 -14.30 -43.03 -10.31
CA ARG A 20 -14.43 -44.22 -11.17
C ARG A 20 -15.81 -44.37 -11.83
N LEU A 21 -16.80 -43.55 -11.47
CA LEU A 21 -18.15 -43.60 -12.06
C LEU A 21 -18.25 -42.59 -13.21
N SER A 22 -18.81 -42.99 -14.36
CA SER A 22 -19.04 -42.16 -15.54
C SER A 22 -20.54 -42.06 -15.87
N GLY A 23 -21.08 -40.85 -16.09
CA GLY A 23 -22.51 -40.63 -16.40
C GLY A 23 -23.09 -39.25 -16.05
N PHE A 24 -24.39 -39.02 -16.33
CA PHE A 24 -25.12 -37.75 -16.14
C PHE A 24 -25.63 -37.52 -14.70
N CYS A 25 -25.92 -38.59 -13.94
CA CYS A 25 -26.29 -38.50 -12.50
C CYS A 25 -25.15 -37.99 -11.60
N ILE A 26 -23.91 -38.06 -12.08
CA ILE A 26 -22.72 -37.46 -11.47
C ILE A 26 -22.83 -35.94 -11.42
N LEU A 27 -23.42 -35.26 -12.40
CA LEU A 27 -23.38 -33.79 -12.39
C LEU A 27 -24.15 -33.18 -11.20
N ILE A 28 -25.31 -33.73 -10.83
CA ILE A 28 -26.15 -33.22 -9.74
C ILE A 28 -25.53 -33.55 -8.37
N ILE A 29 -25.09 -34.79 -8.17
CA ILE A 29 -24.42 -35.21 -6.94
C ILE A 29 -23.11 -34.41 -6.76
N TYR A 30 -22.41 -34.09 -7.84
CA TYR A 30 -21.13 -33.39 -7.78
C TYR A 30 -21.31 -31.88 -7.60
N LEU A 31 -22.38 -31.26 -8.08
CA LEU A 31 -22.67 -29.85 -7.77
C LEU A 31 -22.93 -29.67 -6.28
N SER A 32 -23.82 -30.50 -5.68
CA SER A 32 -24.05 -30.49 -4.23
C SER A 32 -22.78 -30.84 -3.45
N PHE A 33 -22.03 -31.84 -3.90
CA PHE A 33 -20.76 -32.22 -3.27
C PHE A 33 -19.69 -31.14 -3.38
N SER A 34 -19.60 -30.40 -4.49
CA SER A 34 -18.60 -29.33 -4.66
C SER A 34 -18.87 -28.13 -3.75
N VAL A 35 -20.14 -27.81 -3.49
CA VAL A 35 -20.51 -26.76 -2.52
C VAL A 35 -20.16 -27.21 -1.11
N CYS A 36 -20.60 -28.41 -0.72
CA CYS A 36 -20.28 -28.97 0.59
C CYS A 36 -18.76 -29.15 0.78
N LEU A 37 -18.01 -29.52 -0.25
CA LEU A 37 -16.55 -29.64 -0.18
C LEU A 37 -15.87 -28.28 -0.02
N LEU A 38 -16.37 -27.24 -0.68
CA LEU A 38 -15.83 -25.89 -0.53
C LEU A 38 -16.18 -25.26 0.82
N GLU A 39 -17.31 -25.62 1.43
CA GLU A 39 -17.64 -25.23 2.82
C GLU A 39 -16.68 -25.86 3.83
N LEU A 40 -16.18 -27.07 3.58
CA LEU A 40 -15.21 -27.74 4.45
C LEU A 40 -13.83 -27.04 4.49
N PHE A 41 -13.53 -26.15 3.54
CA PHE A 41 -12.30 -25.34 3.60
C PHE A 41 -12.32 -24.32 4.75
N ASP A 42 -13.47 -24.06 5.37
CA ASP A 42 -13.55 -23.24 6.57
C ASP A 42 -13.16 -23.99 7.85
N SER A 43 -12.73 -25.26 7.74
CA SER A 43 -12.23 -26.03 8.88
C SER A 43 -11.08 -25.33 9.58
N GLU A 44 -11.09 -25.33 10.92
CA GLU A 44 -10.02 -24.79 11.75
C GLU A 44 -8.73 -25.63 11.64
N ASP A 45 -8.83 -26.93 11.36
CA ASP A 45 -7.68 -27.83 11.29
C ASP A 45 -6.90 -27.67 9.96
N PRO A 46 -5.66 -27.16 9.96
CA PRO A 46 -4.87 -26.99 8.74
C PRO A 46 -4.62 -28.30 8.00
N ARG A 47 -4.62 -29.44 8.69
CA ARG A 47 -4.43 -30.74 8.05
C ARG A 47 -5.61 -31.09 7.16
N GLU A 48 -6.82 -30.79 7.60
CA GLU A 48 -8.03 -31.00 6.79
C GLU A 48 -7.98 -30.15 5.53
N ARG A 49 -7.64 -28.87 5.67
CA ARG A 49 -7.53 -27.94 4.55
C ARG A 49 -6.47 -28.39 3.55
N GLU A 50 -5.33 -28.89 4.00
CA GLU A 50 -4.28 -29.42 3.12
C GLU A 50 -4.73 -30.65 2.32
N TYR A 51 -5.50 -31.56 2.93
CA TYR A 51 -6.10 -32.69 2.22
C TYR A 51 -7.17 -32.23 1.23
N LEU A 52 -8.05 -31.32 1.64
CA LEU A 52 -9.09 -30.73 0.78
C LEU A 52 -8.47 -30.03 -0.42
N LYS A 53 -7.35 -29.31 -0.22
CA LYS A 53 -6.56 -28.67 -1.27
C LYS A 53 -6.14 -29.69 -2.33
N THR A 54 -5.53 -30.79 -1.89
CA THR A 54 -5.08 -31.85 -2.77
C THR A 54 -6.23 -32.52 -3.53
N ILE A 55 -7.36 -32.77 -2.85
CA ILE A 55 -8.55 -33.38 -3.46
C ILE A 55 -9.15 -32.44 -4.51
N LEU A 56 -9.39 -31.17 -4.15
CA LEU A 56 -9.99 -30.19 -5.04
C LEU A 56 -9.12 -29.94 -6.27
N HIS A 57 -7.80 -29.85 -6.11
CA HIS A 57 -6.88 -29.71 -7.24
C HIS A 57 -6.96 -30.91 -8.20
N ARG A 58 -6.97 -32.15 -7.68
CA ARG A 58 -7.11 -33.37 -8.51
C ARG A 58 -8.48 -33.43 -9.22
N VAL A 59 -9.55 -33.05 -8.53
CA VAL A 59 -10.91 -32.97 -9.10
C VAL A 59 -10.95 -31.95 -10.24
N TYR A 60 -10.39 -30.76 -10.05
CA TYR A 60 -10.30 -29.72 -11.08
C TYR A 60 -9.48 -30.17 -12.30
N GLY A 61 -8.38 -30.89 -12.06
CA GLY A 61 -7.52 -31.44 -13.10
C GLY A 61 -8.24 -32.48 -13.98
N LYS A 62 -8.92 -33.46 -13.36
CA LYS A 62 -9.57 -34.58 -14.05
C LYS A 62 -10.94 -34.25 -14.66
N LEU A 63 -11.77 -33.48 -13.98
CA LEU A 63 -13.17 -33.24 -14.37
C LEU A 63 -13.34 -31.89 -15.07
N LEU A 64 -13.11 -31.87 -16.38
CA LEU A 64 -13.16 -30.65 -17.20
C LEU A 64 -14.50 -29.89 -17.11
N GLY A 65 -15.62 -30.62 -17.01
CA GLY A 65 -16.97 -30.05 -16.93
C GLY A 65 -17.26 -29.25 -15.65
N LEU A 66 -16.51 -29.50 -14.56
CA LEU A 66 -16.69 -28.79 -13.29
C LEU A 66 -15.80 -27.55 -13.15
N ARG A 67 -14.84 -27.32 -14.05
CA ARG A 67 -13.86 -26.24 -13.91
C ARG A 67 -14.50 -24.86 -13.81
N ALA A 68 -15.47 -24.56 -14.67
CA ALA A 68 -16.18 -23.28 -14.64
C ALA A 68 -16.97 -23.10 -13.34
N TYR A 69 -17.59 -24.18 -12.86
CA TYR A 69 -18.36 -24.17 -11.61
C TYR A 69 -17.46 -23.94 -10.40
N ILE A 70 -16.35 -24.68 -10.28
CA ILE A 70 -15.38 -24.54 -9.18
C ILE A 70 -14.84 -23.11 -9.13
N ARG A 71 -14.39 -22.54 -10.27
CA ARG A 71 -13.91 -21.14 -10.32
C ARG A 71 -14.98 -20.16 -9.87
N LYS A 72 -16.24 -20.36 -10.29
CA LYS A 72 -17.36 -19.50 -9.89
C LYS A 72 -17.61 -19.58 -8.38
N GLN A 73 -17.56 -20.77 -7.78
CA GLN A 73 -17.78 -20.92 -6.34
C GLN A 73 -16.64 -20.35 -5.50
N ILE A 74 -15.38 -20.57 -5.90
CA ILE A 74 -14.22 -19.94 -5.23
C ILE A 74 -14.34 -18.41 -5.30
N ASN A 75 -14.74 -17.87 -6.46
CA ASN A 75 -14.98 -16.43 -6.61
C ASN A 75 -16.07 -15.93 -5.64
N ASN A 76 -17.21 -16.63 -5.54
CA ASN A 76 -18.26 -16.27 -4.58
C ASN A 76 -17.76 -16.28 -3.13
N ILE A 77 -16.95 -17.27 -2.75
CA ILE A 77 -16.34 -17.34 -1.40
C ILE A 77 -15.46 -16.13 -1.15
N PHE A 78 -14.58 -15.76 -2.10
CA PHE A 78 -13.73 -14.60 -1.95
C PHE A 78 -14.52 -13.29 -1.90
N LEU A 79 -15.56 -13.13 -2.72
CA LEU A 79 -16.41 -11.94 -2.66
C LEU A 79 -17.12 -11.83 -1.29
N ARG A 80 -17.67 -12.93 -0.78
CA ARG A 80 -18.27 -12.97 0.57
C ARG A 80 -17.23 -12.67 1.66
N PHE A 81 -16.03 -13.21 1.53
CA PHE A 81 -14.92 -12.93 2.46
C PHE A 81 -14.52 -11.45 2.46
N ILE A 82 -14.37 -10.83 1.27
CA ILE A 82 -13.94 -9.43 1.15
C ILE A 82 -15.02 -8.45 1.64
N TYR A 83 -16.29 -8.70 1.30
CA TYR A 83 -17.34 -7.69 1.45
C TYR A 83 -18.32 -7.96 2.60
N GLU A 84 -18.44 -9.20 3.10
CA GLU A 84 -19.45 -9.56 4.09
C GLU A 84 -18.86 -9.99 5.43
N THR A 85 -18.07 -11.07 5.45
CA THR A 85 -17.72 -11.76 6.71
C THR A 85 -16.33 -11.42 7.24
N GLU A 86 -15.38 -11.05 6.37
CA GLU A 86 -13.93 -10.97 6.68
C GLU A 86 -13.37 -12.22 7.39
N HIS A 87 -14.09 -13.35 7.31
CA HIS A 87 -13.76 -14.60 8.00
C HIS A 87 -13.96 -15.78 7.06
N PHE A 88 -12.86 -16.49 6.83
CA PHE A 88 -12.78 -17.78 6.14
C PHE A 88 -11.37 -18.35 6.37
N ASN A 89 -11.25 -19.58 6.87
CA ASN A 89 -9.94 -20.14 7.25
C ASN A 89 -9.11 -20.62 6.04
N GLY A 90 -9.76 -21.06 4.96
CA GLY A 90 -9.11 -21.71 3.81
C GLY A 90 -8.67 -20.80 2.66
N VAL A 91 -8.51 -19.49 2.88
CA VAL A 91 -8.17 -18.54 1.80
C VAL A 91 -6.82 -18.90 1.16
N ALA A 92 -5.81 -19.21 1.98
CA ALA A 92 -4.47 -19.54 1.50
C ALA A 92 -4.47 -20.78 0.59
N GLU A 93 -5.12 -21.85 1.03
CA GLU A 93 -5.17 -23.12 0.30
C GLU A 93 -5.95 -22.98 -1.01
N LEU A 94 -7.03 -22.18 -1.03
CA LEU A 94 -7.75 -21.88 -2.27
C LEU A 94 -6.90 -21.06 -3.25
N LEU A 95 -6.10 -20.10 -2.76
CA LEU A 95 -5.17 -19.33 -3.58
C LEU A 95 -4.05 -20.20 -4.17
N GLU A 96 -3.52 -21.18 -3.43
CA GLU A 96 -2.51 -22.10 -3.98
C GLU A 96 -3.06 -22.90 -5.18
N ILE A 97 -4.29 -23.40 -5.06
CA ILE A 97 -4.95 -24.10 -6.17
C ILE A 97 -5.14 -23.12 -7.34
N LEU A 98 -5.59 -21.90 -7.06
CA LEU A 98 -5.77 -20.89 -8.09
C LEU A 98 -4.47 -20.53 -8.80
N GLY A 99 -3.35 -20.43 -8.09
CA GLY A 99 -2.03 -20.20 -8.69
C GLY A 99 -1.70 -21.26 -9.75
N SER A 100 -1.91 -22.54 -9.42
CA SER A 100 -1.75 -23.64 -10.39
C SER A 100 -2.75 -23.56 -11.56
N ILE A 101 -3.99 -23.17 -11.29
CA ILE A 101 -5.03 -22.98 -12.31
C ILE A 101 -4.66 -21.84 -13.28
N ILE A 102 -4.18 -20.71 -12.75
CA ILE A 102 -3.79 -19.52 -13.53
C ILE A 102 -2.61 -19.86 -14.43
N ASN A 103 -1.62 -20.59 -13.91
CA ASN A 103 -0.51 -21.07 -14.72
C ASN A 103 -0.99 -21.97 -15.90
N GLY A 104 -2.11 -22.69 -15.72
CA GLY A 104 -2.73 -23.50 -16.77
C GLY A 104 -3.64 -22.75 -17.75
N PHE A 105 -3.80 -21.41 -17.66
CA PHE A 105 -4.67 -20.68 -18.57
C PHE A 105 -4.16 -20.70 -20.02
N ALA A 106 -5.09 -20.91 -20.94
CA ALA A 106 -4.83 -20.79 -22.37
C ALA A 106 -4.72 -19.31 -22.77
N LEU A 107 -3.81 -19.02 -23.69
CA LEU A 107 -3.68 -17.71 -24.30
C LEU A 107 -4.50 -17.64 -25.60
N PRO A 108 -5.13 -16.49 -25.91
CA PRO A 108 -5.20 -15.27 -25.10
C PRO A 108 -6.08 -15.43 -23.86
N LEU A 109 -5.75 -14.70 -22.78
CA LEU A 109 -6.56 -14.72 -21.55
C LEU A 109 -7.99 -14.29 -21.81
N LYS A 110 -8.95 -15.10 -21.33
CA LYS A 110 -10.37 -14.76 -21.41
C LYS A 110 -10.70 -13.53 -20.56
N SER A 111 -11.70 -12.77 -20.99
CA SER A 111 -12.20 -11.59 -20.26
C SER A 111 -12.65 -11.93 -18.83
N GLU A 112 -13.22 -13.11 -18.61
CA GLU A 112 -13.60 -13.59 -17.27
C GLU A 112 -12.39 -13.67 -16.31
N HIS A 113 -11.21 -14.06 -16.81
CA HIS A 113 -10.00 -14.17 -15.98
C HIS A 113 -9.42 -12.80 -15.65
N LYS A 114 -9.47 -11.86 -16.61
CA LYS A 114 -9.07 -10.45 -16.36
C LYS A 114 -10.01 -9.79 -15.34
N GLN A 115 -11.32 -10.05 -15.44
CA GLN A 115 -12.28 -9.57 -14.44
C GLN A 115 -12.04 -10.19 -13.06
N PHE A 116 -11.70 -11.48 -12.99
CA PHE A 116 -11.36 -12.15 -11.74
C PHE A 116 -10.14 -11.49 -11.05
N LEU A 117 -9.07 -11.20 -11.80
CA LEU A 117 -7.92 -10.46 -11.27
C LEU A 117 -8.33 -9.11 -10.67
N VAL A 118 -9.04 -8.27 -11.43
CA VAL A 118 -9.35 -6.89 -11.03
C VAL A 118 -10.42 -6.81 -9.93
N ARG A 119 -11.42 -7.70 -9.95
CA ARG A 119 -12.56 -7.65 -9.03
C ARG A 119 -12.40 -8.51 -7.78
N VAL A 120 -11.44 -9.43 -7.76
CA VAL A 120 -11.29 -10.40 -6.68
C VAL A 120 -9.89 -10.40 -6.12
N LEU A 121 -8.86 -10.73 -6.92
CA LEU A 121 -7.49 -10.84 -6.41
C LEU A 121 -6.95 -9.51 -5.91
N ILE A 122 -7.11 -8.42 -6.68
CA ILE A 122 -6.64 -7.09 -6.24
C ILE A 122 -7.35 -6.64 -4.95
N PRO A 123 -8.69 -6.66 -4.83
CA PRO A 123 -9.36 -6.31 -3.58
C PRO A 123 -9.04 -7.23 -2.40
N LEU A 124 -8.61 -8.48 -2.62
CA LEU A 124 -8.25 -9.40 -1.53
C LEU A 124 -7.11 -8.86 -0.64
N HIS A 125 -6.28 -7.96 -1.18
CA HIS A 125 -5.23 -7.25 -0.42
C HIS A 125 -5.79 -6.30 0.65
N THR A 126 -7.07 -5.94 0.61
CA THR A 126 -7.67 -5.06 1.64
C THR A 126 -7.93 -5.80 2.95
N ALA A 127 -8.00 -7.13 2.93
CA ALA A 127 -8.30 -7.95 4.10
C ALA A 127 -7.35 -7.69 5.28
N LYS A 128 -7.88 -7.72 6.51
CA LYS A 128 -7.09 -7.54 7.74
C LYS A 128 -6.12 -8.70 7.98
N SER A 129 -6.55 -9.92 7.65
CA SER A 129 -5.79 -11.17 7.78
C SER A 129 -4.85 -11.46 6.61
N LEU A 130 -4.49 -10.45 5.81
CA LEU A 130 -3.64 -10.59 4.62
C LEU A 130 -2.34 -11.37 4.90
N SER A 131 -1.73 -11.18 6.08
CA SER A 131 -0.48 -11.85 6.46
C SER A 131 -0.53 -13.38 6.42
N ILE A 132 -1.72 -13.98 6.49
CA ILE A 132 -1.89 -15.44 6.48
C ILE A 132 -1.74 -16.01 5.06
N PHE A 133 -2.13 -15.25 4.03
CA PHE A 133 -2.26 -15.76 2.65
C PHE A 133 -1.57 -14.89 1.60
N HIS A 134 -0.82 -13.87 2.01
CA HIS A 134 -0.18 -12.92 1.09
C HIS A 134 0.78 -13.57 0.10
N ALA A 135 1.61 -14.51 0.54
CA ALA A 135 2.57 -15.17 -0.35
C ALA A 135 1.85 -15.90 -1.50
N GLN A 136 0.74 -16.57 -1.19
CA GLN A 136 -0.10 -17.27 -2.15
C GLN A 136 -0.81 -16.29 -3.09
N LEU A 137 -1.23 -15.13 -2.57
CA LEU A 137 -1.87 -14.08 -3.35
C LEU A 137 -0.89 -13.41 -4.32
N ALA A 138 0.29 -13.00 -3.84
CA ALA A 138 1.38 -12.43 -4.63
C ALA A 138 1.80 -13.39 -5.75
N TYR A 139 1.94 -14.68 -5.44
CA TYR A 139 2.20 -15.71 -6.45
C TYR A 139 1.12 -15.72 -7.54
N CYS A 140 -0.17 -15.66 -7.18
CA CYS A 140 -1.24 -15.59 -8.17
C CYS A 140 -1.15 -14.33 -9.06
N VAL A 141 -0.78 -13.18 -8.48
CA VAL A 141 -0.62 -11.91 -9.20
C VAL A 141 0.52 -11.98 -10.20
N VAL A 142 1.69 -12.46 -9.78
CA VAL A 142 2.87 -12.67 -10.65
C VAL A 142 2.54 -13.65 -11.79
N GLN A 143 1.87 -14.76 -11.48
CA GLN A 143 1.44 -15.74 -12.49
C GLN A 143 0.50 -15.12 -13.54
N PHE A 144 -0.36 -14.16 -13.17
CA PHE A 144 -1.18 -13.44 -14.14
C PHE A 144 -0.34 -12.56 -15.07
N MET A 145 0.70 -11.91 -14.55
CA MET A 145 1.61 -11.08 -15.34
C MET A 145 2.42 -11.91 -16.33
N GLU A 146 2.91 -13.08 -15.93
CA GLU A 146 3.63 -14.01 -16.81
C GLU A 146 2.77 -14.50 -17.99
N LYS A 147 1.44 -14.55 -17.83
CA LYS A 147 0.51 -14.92 -18.91
C LYS A 147 0.18 -13.77 -19.86
N ASP A 148 0.06 -12.55 -19.33
CA ASP A 148 -0.33 -11.39 -20.12
C ASP A 148 0.21 -10.11 -19.46
N SER A 149 1.32 -9.59 -19.96
CA SER A 149 1.97 -8.39 -19.41
C SER A 149 1.09 -7.14 -19.49
N THR A 150 0.03 -7.11 -20.32
CA THR A 150 -0.92 -5.99 -20.39
C THR A 150 -1.74 -5.80 -19.12
N VAL A 151 -1.81 -6.81 -18.25
CA VAL A 151 -2.53 -6.72 -16.97
C VAL A 151 -1.74 -5.97 -15.90
N THR A 152 -0.42 -5.80 -16.08
CA THR A 152 0.50 -5.19 -15.11
C THR A 152 0.07 -3.80 -14.68
N GLU A 153 -0.36 -2.96 -15.62
CA GLU A 153 -0.82 -1.62 -15.31
C GLU A 153 -2.02 -1.62 -14.36
N TYR A 154 -2.98 -2.54 -14.57
CA TYR A 154 -4.15 -2.68 -13.72
C TYR A 154 -3.78 -3.17 -12.32
N ILE A 155 -2.82 -4.09 -12.22
CA ILE A 155 -2.31 -4.63 -10.95
C ILE A 155 -1.67 -3.51 -10.13
N ILE A 156 -0.66 -2.82 -10.66
CA ILE A 156 0.08 -1.81 -9.92
C ILE A 156 -0.84 -0.65 -9.51
N ARG A 157 -1.69 -0.15 -10.43
CA ARG A 157 -2.68 0.89 -10.07
C ARG A 157 -3.67 0.40 -9.02
N GLY A 158 -4.05 -0.87 -9.06
CA GLY A 158 -4.91 -1.52 -8.07
C GLY A 158 -4.27 -1.59 -6.68
N LEU A 159 -3.01 -2.03 -6.59
CA LEU A 159 -2.25 -2.07 -5.35
C LEU A 159 -2.03 -0.68 -4.78
N LEU A 160 -1.64 0.30 -5.61
CA LEU A 160 -1.50 1.70 -5.20
C LEU A 160 -2.81 2.30 -4.69
N LYS A 161 -3.95 1.93 -5.28
CA LYS A 161 -5.28 2.36 -4.80
C LYS A 161 -5.58 1.84 -3.40
N TYR A 162 -5.18 0.61 -3.09
CA TYR A 162 -5.42 -0.04 -1.80
C TYR A 162 -4.23 0.05 -0.83
N TRP A 163 -3.29 0.98 -1.08
CA TRP A 163 -2.08 1.11 -0.27
C TRP A 163 -2.41 1.28 1.23
N PRO A 164 -1.86 0.42 2.11
CA PRO A 164 -2.12 0.49 3.54
C PRO A 164 -1.61 1.79 4.15
N LYS A 165 -2.47 2.53 4.87
CA LYS A 165 -2.09 3.76 5.58
C LYS A 165 -2.04 3.64 7.10
N THR A 166 -2.65 2.59 7.64
CA THR A 166 -2.84 2.41 9.10
C THR A 166 -2.09 1.20 9.66
N CYS A 167 -1.54 0.34 8.81
CA CYS A 167 -0.83 -0.88 9.21
C CYS A 167 0.51 -0.97 8.50
N THR A 168 1.59 -0.71 9.24
CA THR A 168 2.97 -0.70 8.70
C THR A 168 3.42 -2.09 8.26
N GLN A 169 2.99 -3.15 8.95
CA GLN A 169 3.28 -4.52 8.53
C GLN A 169 2.71 -4.81 7.13
N LYS A 170 1.46 -4.42 6.86
CA LYS A 170 0.87 -4.57 5.52
C LYS A 170 1.61 -3.71 4.49
N GLU A 171 2.04 -2.51 4.86
CA GLU A 171 2.82 -1.64 3.98
C GLU A 171 4.16 -2.29 3.58
N VAL A 172 4.87 -2.93 4.52
CA VAL A 172 6.09 -3.71 4.23
C VAL A 172 5.80 -4.90 3.31
N MET A 173 4.66 -5.57 3.49
CA MET A 173 4.24 -6.67 2.62
C MET A 173 3.96 -6.20 1.19
N PHE A 174 3.24 -5.08 1.03
CA PHE A 174 2.97 -4.45 -0.28
C PHE A 174 4.28 -4.04 -0.98
N LEU A 175 5.25 -3.47 -0.25
CA LEU A 175 6.57 -3.17 -0.81
C LEU A 175 7.28 -4.44 -1.29
N GLY A 176 7.15 -5.54 -0.56
CA GLY A 176 7.69 -6.83 -1.00
C GLY A 176 7.04 -7.37 -2.26
N GLU A 177 5.71 -7.35 -2.33
CA GLU A 177 4.98 -7.78 -3.52
C GLU A 177 5.30 -6.90 -4.74
N ILE A 178 5.41 -5.59 -4.54
CA ILE A 178 5.80 -4.66 -5.61
C ILE A 178 7.21 -4.98 -6.12
N GLU A 179 8.16 -5.35 -5.25
CA GLU A 179 9.49 -5.78 -5.70
C GLU A 179 9.40 -7.04 -6.56
N GLU A 180 8.66 -8.06 -6.13
CA GLU A 180 8.46 -9.30 -6.92
C GLU A 180 7.79 -9.01 -8.28
N ILE A 181 6.81 -8.09 -8.31
CA ILE A 181 6.15 -7.63 -9.54
C ILE A 181 7.14 -6.90 -10.45
N LEU A 182 8.00 -6.05 -9.90
CA LEU A 182 9.01 -5.33 -10.67
C LEU A 182 10.11 -6.24 -11.19
N ASP A 183 10.40 -7.38 -10.54
CA ASP A 183 11.39 -8.35 -11.00
C ASP A 183 10.99 -9.03 -12.33
N VAL A 184 9.68 -9.07 -12.63
CA VAL A 184 9.13 -9.70 -13.84
C VAL A 184 8.48 -8.69 -14.81
N ILE A 185 8.50 -7.39 -14.50
CA ILE A 185 7.85 -6.37 -15.34
C ILE A 185 8.59 -6.18 -16.66
N GLU A 186 7.87 -6.05 -17.77
CA GLU A 186 8.47 -5.59 -19.03
C GLU A 186 8.76 -4.08 -18.99
N PRO A 187 9.89 -3.61 -19.55
CA PRO A 187 10.22 -2.17 -19.60
C PRO A 187 9.11 -1.31 -20.23
N SER A 188 8.41 -1.85 -21.25
CA SER A 188 7.30 -1.18 -21.92
C SER A 188 6.10 -0.89 -20.99
N GLN A 189 5.86 -1.78 -20.03
CA GLN A 189 4.79 -1.65 -19.03
C GLN A 189 5.25 -0.76 -17.87
N PHE A 190 6.53 -0.86 -17.47
CA PHE A 190 7.12 -0.05 -16.42
C PHE A 190 6.96 1.46 -16.68
N ILE A 191 7.19 1.91 -17.91
CA ILE A 191 7.04 3.32 -18.31
C ILE A 191 5.63 3.87 -18.01
N ARG A 192 4.59 3.04 -18.05
CA ARG A 192 3.20 3.45 -17.81
C ARG A 192 2.86 3.66 -16.34
N VAL A 193 3.63 3.04 -15.45
CA VAL A 193 3.36 2.96 -14.01
C VAL A 193 4.44 3.63 -13.15
N GLN A 194 5.63 3.91 -13.72
CA GLN A 194 6.77 4.47 -12.98
C GLN A 194 6.42 5.74 -12.19
N GLU A 195 5.67 6.67 -12.77
CA GLU A 195 5.33 7.92 -12.08
C GLU A 195 4.50 7.72 -10.80
N PRO A 196 3.30 7.10 -10.85
CA PRO A 196 2.51 6.88 -9.64
C PRO A 196 3.22 5.94 -8.66
N LEU A 197 3.99 4.97 -9.16
CA LEU A 197 4.73 4.04 -8.31
C LEU A 197 5.83 4.74 -7.52
N PHE A 198 6.71 5.51 -8.18
CA PHE A 198 7.82 6.17 -7.51
C PHE A 198 7.38 7.36 -6.64
N LYS A 199 6.22 7.97 -6.91
CA LYS A 199 5.58 8.90 -5.97
C LYS A 199 5.21 8.20 -4.66
N GLN A 200 4.68 6.98 -4.73
CA GLN A 200 4.37 6.18 -3.54
C GLN A 200 5.65 5.69 -2.83
N ILE A 201 6.65 5.20 -3.57
CA ILE A 201 7.95 4.80 -3.00
C ILE A 201 8.61 5.99 -2.27
N ALA A 202 8.57 7.19 -2.85
CA ALA A 202 9.05 8.40 -2.19
C ALA A 202 8.34 8.62 -0.84
N ALA A 203 7.00 8.50 -0.81
CA ALA A 203 6.26 8.60 0.44
C ALA A 203 6.70 7.54 1.48
N CYS A 204 6.94 6.30 1.05
CA CYS A 204 7.43 5.22 1.92
C CYS A 204 8.85 5.51 2.46
N ILE A 205 9.75 6.05 1.64
CA ILE A 205 11.10 6.48 2.09
C ILE A 205 11.01 7.59 3.14
N SER A 206 10.03 8.49 3.01
CA SER A 206 9.78 9.53 4.01
C SER A 206 9.07 9.07 5.28
N SER A 207 8.69 7.79 5.36
CA SER A 207 7.97 7.24 6.51
C SER A 207 8.85 7.32 7.77
N PRO A 208 8.29 7.77 8.91
CA PRO A 208 9.04 7.76 10.17
C PRO A 208 9.30 6.33 10.69
N HIS A 209 8.59 5.34 10.16
CA HIS A 209 8.73 3.95 10.54
C HIS A 209 9.89 3.28 9.80
N PHE A 210 10.96 2.97 10.52
CA PHE A 210 12.22 2.53 9.90
C PHE A 210 12.07 1.30 9.00
N GLN A 211 11.25 0.30 9.35
CA GLN A 211 11.09 -0.90 8.51
C GLN A 211 10.46 -0.60 7.14
N VAL A 212 9.60 0.43 7.06
CA VAL A 212 8.96 0.83 5.80
C VAL A 212 9.99 1.56 4.93
N ALA A 213 10.71 2.52 5.52
CA ALA A 213 11.75 3.26 4.81
C ALA A 213 12.89 2.35 4.34
N GLU A 214 13.38 1.45 5.19
CA GLU A 214 14.40 0.46 4.86
C GLU A 214 13.96 -0.44 3.71
N ARG A 215 12.74 -1.02 3.81
CA ARG A 215 12.21 -1.91 2.78
C ARG A 215 12.08 -1.22 1.42
N ALA A 216 11.69 0.05 1.40
CA ALA A 216 11.60 0.86 0.19
C ALA A 216 12.98 1.18 -0.41
N LEU A 217 13.97 1.50 0.43
CA LEU A 217 15.35 1.80 -0.03
C LEU A 217 16.06 0.56 -0.60
N TYR A 218 15.69 -0.65 -0.18
CA TYR A 218 16.23 -1.89 -0.74
C TYR A 218 15.85 -2.15 -2.20
N PHE A 219 14.93 -1.38 -2.78
CA PHE A 219 14.66 -1.47 -4.22
C PHE A 219 15.91 -1.16 -5.07
N TRP A 220 16.80 -0.29 -4.56
CA TRP A 220 18.07 0.02 -5.23
C TRP A 220 19.13 -1.08 -5.11
N ASN A 221 18.89 -2.13 -4.33
CA ASN A 221 19.78 -3.29 -4.25
C ASN A 221 19.43 -4.37 -5.29
N ASN A 222 18.22 -4.32 -5.87
CA ASN A 222 17.83 -5.25 -6.93
C ASN A 222 18.38 -4.74 -8.27
N GLU A 223 19.22 -5.56 -8.93
CA GLU A 223 19.91 -5.19 -10.17
C GLU A 223 18.94 -4.89 -11.32
N TYR A 224 17.83 -5.63 -11.42
CA TYR A 224 16.84 -5.42 -12.48
C TYR A 224 16.03 -4.15 -12.24
N ILE A 225 15.61 -3.88 -11.01
CA ILE A 225 14.93 -2.62 -10.68
C ILE A 225 15.88 -1.44 -10.92
N LEU A 226 17.16 -1.60 -10.58
CA LEU A 226 18.16 -0.55 -10.78
C LEU A 226 18.37 -0.22 -12.26
N SER A 227 18.39 -1.23 -13.14
CA SER A 227 18.51 -1.00 -14.58
C SER A 227 17.27 -0.30 -15.16
N LEU A 228 16.06 -0.65 -14.71
CA LEU A 228 14.82 0.05 -15.08
C LEU A 228 14.86 1.52 -14.62
N ILE A 229 15.41 1.79 -13.43
CA ILE A 229 15.60 3.15 -12.91
C ILE A 229 16.60 3.92 -13.75
N GLU A 230 17.71 3.31 -14.15
CA GLU A 230 18.76 3.92 -14.96
C GLU A 230 18.22 4.38 -16.33
N GLU A 231 17.51 3.48 -17.03
CA GLU A 231 16.89 3.78 -18.33
C GLU A 231 15.87 4.92 -18.27
N ASN A 232 15.23 5.12 -17.11
CA ASN A 232 14.17 6.11 -16.90
C ASN A 232 14.54 7.21 -15.90
N CYS A 233 15.85 7.42 -15.68
CA CYS A 233 16.37 8.31 -14.63
C CYS A 233 15.84 9.75 -14.75
N GLN A 234 15.63 10.24 -15.98
CA GLN A 234 15.07 11.57 -16.26
C GLN A 234 13.68 11.82 -15.64
N VAL A 235 12.89 10.77 -15.46
CA VAL A 235 11.54 10.86 -14.88
C VAL A 235 11.59 10.49 -13.40
N ILE A 236 12.31 9.44 -13.04
CA ILE A 236 12.31 8.88 -11.68
C ILE A 236 13.06 9.78 -10.70
N LEU A 237 14.26 10.25 -11.06
CA LEU A 237 15.11 11.03 -10.14
C LEU A 237 14.38 12.30 -9.65
N PRO A 238 13.77 13.15 -10.50
CA PRO A 238 13.01 14.31 -10.03
C PRO A 238 11.87 13.99 -9.05
N LEU A 239 11.25 12.80 -9.15
CA LEU A 239 10.15 12.40 -8.26
C LEU A 239 10.62 12.05 -6.85
N VAL A 240 11.78 11.40 -6.73
CA VAL A 240 12.30 10.92 -5.44
C VAL A 240 13.31 11.87 -4.80
N PHE A 241 13.96 12.73 -5.60
CA PHE A 241 15.10 13.54 -5.17
C PHE A 241 14.79 14.41 -3.95
N ALA A 242 13.72 15.21 -4.01
CA ALA A 242 13.35 16.11 -2.92
C ALA A 242 13.15 15.34 -1.59
N THR A 243 12.58 14.14 -1.68
CA THR A 243 12.35 13.28 -0.52
C THR A 243 13.66 12.71 0.03
N LEU A 244 14.50 12.12 -0.82
CA LEU A 244 15.81 11.58 -0.41
C LEU A 244 16.68 12.67 0.23
N TYR A 245 16.74 13.86 -0.39
CA TYR A 245 17.58 14.96 0.07
C TYR A 245 17.08 15.59 1.38
N ARG A 246 15.76 15.57 1.64
CA ARG A 246 15.19 16.00 2.91
C ARG A 246 15.45 14.97 4.01
N VAL A 247 15.13 13.71 3.74
CA VAL A 247 15.20 12.63 4.74
C VAL A 247 16.66 12.35 5.15
N SER A 248 17.64 12.53 4.26
CA SER A 248 19.07 12.40 4.60
C SER A 248 19.55 13.35 5.71
N LYS A 249 18.84 14.48 5.92
CA LYS A 249 19.18 15.49 6.93
C LYS A 249 18.32 15.40 8.20
N GLU A 250 17.11 14.86 8.08
CA GLU A 250 16.08 14.94 9.13
C GLU A 250 15.78 13.59 9.79
N HIS A 251 16.18 12.46 9.20
CA HIS A 251 15.80 11.14 9.72
C HIS A 251 16.55 10.76 10.99
N TRP A 252 15.82 10.26 11.98
CA TRP A 252 16.38 9.92 13.31
C TRP A 252 17.28 8.67 13.31
N ASN A 253 17.00 7.72 12.41
CA ASN A 253 17.76 6.46 12.29
C ASN A 253 18.94 6.60 11.33
N GLN A 254 20.16 6.41 11.85
CA GLN A 254 21.41 6.54 11.09
C GLN A 254 21.59 5.48 9.99
N THR A 255 21.04 4.28 10.16
CA THR A 255 21.09 3.23 9.13
C THR A 255 20.31 3.67 7.89
N ILE A 256 19.13 4.24 8.08
CA ILE A 256 18.30 4.78 6.99
C ILE A 256 19.02 5.94 6.29
N VAL A 257 19.63 6.84 7.07
CA VAL A 257 20.44 7.94 6.52
C VAL A 257 21.58 7.42 5.65
N SER A 258 22.30 6.39 6.10
CA SER A 258 23.36 5.73 5.32
C SER A 258 22.84 5.12 4.02
N LEU A 259 21.71 4.39 4.07
CA LEU A 259 21.06 3.83 2.87
C LEU A 259 20.65 4.93 1.88
N ILE A 260 20.13 6.05 2.36
CA ILE A 260 19.78 7.20 1.51
C ILE A 260 21.02 7.80 0.84
N TYR A 261 22.14 7.93 1.55
CA TYR A 261 23.38 8.42 0.94
C TYR A 261 23.88 7.48 -0.16
N ASN A 262 23.77 6.16 0.03
CA ASN A 262 24.09 5.20 -1.02
C ASN A 262 23.20 5.41 -2.25
N VAL A 263 21.88 5.53 -2.06
CA VAL A 263 20.93 5.80 -3.15
C VAL A 263 21.22 7.13 -3.86
N LEU A 264 21.50 8.20 -3.11
CA LEU A 264 21.87 9.50 -3.69
C LEU A 264 23.16 9.41 -4.51
N LYS A 265 24.16 8.68 -4.00
CA LYS A 265 25.42 8.45 -4.73
C LYS A 265 25.16 7.69 -6.04
N THR A 266 24.36 6.63 -6.00
CA THR A 266 23.97 5.87 -7.20
C THR A 266 23.29 6.77 -8.23
N PHE A 267 22.37 7.66 -7.83
CA PHE A 267 21.75 8.61 -8.75
C PHE A 267 22.72 9.63 -9.34
N MET A 268 23.69 10.08 -8.55
CA MET A 268 24.75 10.98 -9.02
C MET A 268 25.65 10.31 -10.06
N GLU A 269 25.96 9.01 -9.87
CA GLU A 269 26.72 8.20 -10.83
C GLU A 269 25.94 7.97 -12.13
N MET A 270 24.61 7.79 -12.05
CA MET A 270 23.74 7.62 -13.22
C MET A 270 23.61 8.91 -14.06
N ASN A 271 23.38 10.06 -13.41
CA ASN A 271 23.23 11.33 -14.12
C ASN A 271 23.63 12.53 -13.25
N SER A 272 24.94 12.82 -13.23
CA SER A 272 25.50 13.92 -12.45
C SER A 272 24.90 15.29 -12.78
N LYS A 273 24.71 15.58 -14.08
CA LYS A 273 24.14 16.86 -14.51
C LYS A 273 22.72 17.07 -13.99
N LEU A 274 21.84 16.10 -14.17
CA LEU A 274 20.46 16.18 -13.67
C LEU A 274 20.43 16.29 -12.14
N PHE A 275 21.32 15.55 -11.46
CA PHE A 275 21.46 15.60 -10.01
C PHE A 275 21.85 17.00 -9.50
N ASP A 276 22.82 17.64 -10.16
CA ASP A 276 23.25 19.01 -9.84
C ASP A 276 22.14 20.04 -10.09
N ASP A 277 21.45 19.93 -11.23
CA ASP A 277 20.33 20.81 -11.60
C ASP A 277 19.18 20.71 -10.57
N LEU A 278 18.86 19.49 -10.12
CA LEU A 278 17.85 19.25 -9.08
C LEU A 278 18.31 19.75 -7.71
N THR A 279 19.59 19.60 -7.37
CA THR A 279 20.17 20.14 -6.13
C THR A 279 20.06 21.67 -6.09
N ALA A 280 20.39 22.34 -7.19
CA ALA A 280 20.25 23.79 -7.30
C ALA A 280 18.77 24.22 -7.20
N SER A 281 17.88 23.54 -7.93
CA SER A 281 16.44 23.83 -7.93
C SER A 281 15.82 23.64 -6.55
N TYR A 282 16.22 22.59 -5.82
CA TYR A 282 15.75 22.31 -4.47
C TYR A 282 16.14 23.41 -3.47
N LYS A 283 17.39 23.91 -3.54
CA LYS A 283 17.85 25.03 -2.69
C LYS A 283 17.02 26.29 -2.95
N VAL A 284 16.72 26.59 -4.21
CA VAL A 284 15.89 27.74 -4.59
C VAL A 284 14.46 27.60 -4.09
N GLU A 285 13.83 26.43 -4.26
CA GLU A 285 12.45 26.24 -3.79
C GLU A 285 12.35 26.29 -2.27
N LYS A 286 13.33 25.73 -1.55
CA LYS A 286 13.40 25.82 -0.08
C LYS A 286 13.51 27.27 0.42
N GLN A 287 14.30 28.11 -0.26
CA GLN A 287 14.39 29.54 0.07
C GLN A 287 13.07 30.28 -0.20
N LYS A 288 12.39 29.95 -1.31
CA LYS A 288 11.06 30.51 -1.62
C LYS A 288 10.02 30.10 -0.59
N GLU A 289 10.03 28.84 -0.16
CA GLU A 289 9.12 28.33 0.87
C GLU A 289 9.32 29.06 2.20
N LEU A 290 10.57 29.19 2.66
CA LEU A 290 10.90 29.96 3.87
C LEU A 290 10.43 31.42 3.78
N LYS A 291 10.61 32.06 2.61
CA LYS A 291 10.12 33.42 2.38
C LYS A 291 8.59 33.52 2.47
N ARG A 292 7.86 32.58 1.85
CA ARG A 292 6.39 32.51 1.92
C ARG A 292 5.91 32.30 3.37
N GLU A 293 6.64 31.51 4.16
CA GLU A 293 6.34 31.31 5.58
C GLU A 293 6.57 32.57 6.41
N CYS A 294 7.65 33.32 6.16
CA CYS A 294 7.88 34.62 6.78
C CYS A 294 6.76 35.62 6.44
N GLU A 295 6.41 35.74 5.17
CA GLU A 295 5.31 36.62 4.70
C GLU A 295 3.98 36.23 5.38
N ARG A 296 3.69 34.92 5.49
CA ARG A 296 2.50 34.43 6.18
C ARG A 296 2.52 34.79 7.67
N ALA A 297 3.65 34.62 8.34
CA ALA A 297 3.79 34.95 9.76
C ALA A 297 3.64 36.46 10.03
N GLU A 298 4.12 37.31 9.12
CA GLU A 298 3.93 38.75 9.18
C GLU A 298 2.47 39.15 9.01
N LEU A 299 1.75 38.54 8.06
CA LEU A 299 0.32 38.77 7.86
C LEU A 299 -0.49 38.38 9.12
N TRP A 300 -0.21 37.22 9.72
CA TRP A 300 -0.86 36.78 10.96
C TRP A 300 -0.60 37.76 12.11
N ARG A 301 0.65 38.20 12.28
CA ARG A 301 1.02 39.21 13.29
C ARG A 301 0.26 40.51 13.08
N GLY A 302 0.13 40.97 11.83
CA GLY A 302 -0.64 42.16 11.49
C GLY A 302 -2.12 42.04 11.85
N LEU A 303 -2.73 40.86 11.67
CA LEU A 303 -4.11 40.59 12.08
C LEU A 303 -4.26 40.61 13.60
N ASP A 304 -3.34 40.01 14.34
CA ASP A 304 -3.35 40.02 15.80
C ASP A 304 -3.26 41.44 16.35
N GLU A 305 -2.34 42.26 15.82
CA GLU A 305 -2.23 43.66 16.23
C GLU A 305 -3.47 44.49 15.86
N GLN A 306 -4.13 44.21 14.73
CA GLN A 306 -5.39 44.86 14.36
C GLN A 306 -6.52 44.47 15.31
N GLN A 307 -6.59 43.20 15.70
CA GLN A 307 -7.56 42.72 16.68
C GLN A 307 -7.31 43.34 18.06
N GLU A 308 -6.07 43.41 18.52
CA GLU A 308 -5.69 44.08 19.77
C GLU A 308 -6.06 45.57 19.75
N ARG A 309 -5.74 46.29 18.66
CA ARG A 309 -6.14 47.70 18.49
C ARG A 309 -7.66 47.86 18.56
N ARG A 310 -8.43 46.97 17.93
CA ARG A 310 -9.90 47.01 17.97
C ARG A 310 -10.44 46.76 19.39
N LEU A 311 -9.86 45.84 20.13
CA LEU A 311 -10.22 45.56 21.52
C LEU A 311 -9.87 46.73 22.44
N GLN A 312 -8.73 47.40 22.22
CA GLN A 312 -8.34 48.60 22.97
C GLN A 312 -9.31 49.75 22.72
N ILE A 313 -9.66 50.04 21.45
CA ILE A 313 -10.65 51.08 21.11
C ILE A 313 -12.01 50.80 21.75
N LEU A 314 -12.47 49.54 21.73
CA LEU A 314 -13.71 49.14 22.41
C LEU A 314 -13.62 49.31 23.94
N GLY A 315 -12.45 49.02 24.52
CA GLY A 315 -12.18 49.22 25.95
C GLY A 315 -12.14 50.69 26.37
N GLU A 316 -11.59 51.57 25.53
CA GLU A 316 -11.52 53.01 25.76
C GLU A 316 -12.87 53.69 25.56
N ALA A 317 -13.66 53.28 24.55
CA ALA A 317 -15.05 53.73 24.38
C ALA A 317 -15.93 53.42 25.61
N ARG A 318 -15.65 52.30 26.29
CA ARG A 318 -16.30 51.91 27.55
C ARG A 318 -15.84 52.71 28.77
N LYS A 319 -14.67 53.36 28.71
CA LYS A 319 -14.17 54.26 29.76
C LYS A 319 -14.56 55.74 29.53
N GLY A 320 -14.71 56.16 28.27
CA GLY A 320 -15.11 57.53 27.90
C GLY A 320 -16.62 57.79 28.02
N THR A 321 -17.45 56.75 28.01
CA THR A 321 -18.84 56.84 28.43
C THR A 321 -18.90 56.62 29.94
N GLY A 322 -19.07 57.70 30.70
CA GLY A 322 -19.33 57.65 32.14
C GLY A 322 -20.70 57.03 32.46
N LEU A 323 -20.88 55.74 32.14
CA LEU A 323 -21.99 54.92 32.59
C LEU A 323 -21.48 53.96 33.64
N THR A 324 -21.71 54.34 34.90
CA THR A 324 -21.88 53.42 36.01
C THR A 324 -22.97 52.41 35.66
N VAL A 325 -22.60 51.29 35.06
CA VAL A 325 -23.48 50.11 35.03
C VAL A 325 -23.24 49.37 36.34
N SER A 326 -24.18 49.58 37.25
CA SER A 326 -24.37 48.75 38.44
C SER A 326 -24.57 47.29 38.03
N ASN A 327 -23.83 46.46 38.74
CA ASN A 327 -23.84 45.01 38.72
C ASN A 327 -25.27 44.45 38.82
N THR A 328 -25.77 43.75 37.78
CA THR A 328 -26.72 42.63 37.94
C THR A 328 -26.66 41.71 36.70
N GLY A 329 -26.52 40.40 36.94
CA GLY A 329 -26.91 39.37 35.99
C GLY A 329 -25.79 38.66 35.22
N ILE A 330 -24.92 37.92 35.93
CA ILE A 330 -24.15 36.83 35.32
C ILE A 330 -25.12 35.69 35.02
N HIS A 331 -25.47 35.47 33.75
CA HIS A 331 -25.83 34.15 33.24
C HIS A 331 -25.44 34.02 31.75
N ASN A 332 -24.33 33.32 31.55
CA ASN A 332 -24.15 32.22 30.60
C ASN A 332 -24.37 32.48 29.10
N MET A 333 -23.28 32.58 28.34
CA MET A 333 -23.20 32.16 26.93
C MET A 333 -21.75 31.81 26.57
N GLY A 334 -21.46 30.50 26.55
CA GLY A 334 -20.63 29.84 25.54
C GLY A 334 -19.16 30.24 25.43
N SER A 335 -18.31 29.58 26.20
CA SER A 335 -16.90 29.38 25.89
C SER A 335 -16.74 28.70 24.51
N LEU A 336 -16.25 29.44 23.51
CA LEU A 336 -15.54 28.85 22.38
C LEU A 336 -14.06 28.81 22.74
N THR A 337 -13.62 27.67 23.26
CA THR A 337 -12.22 27.35 23.50
C THR A 337 -11.50 27.25 22.16
N CYS A 338 -10.64 28.22 21.83
CA CYS A 338 -9.57 27.99 20.87
C CYS A 338 -8.59 26.95 21.49
N PRO A 339 -8.10 25.96 20.71
CA PRO A 339 -7.03 25.09 21.20
C PRO A 339 -5.76 25.93 21.41
N THR A 340 -5.23 25.92 22.62
CA THR A 340 -3.90 26.46 22.94
C THR A 340 -2.83 25.75 22.10
N PRO A 341 -1.91 26.47 21.43
CA PRO A 341 -0.67 25.87 21.00
C PRO A 341 0.15 25.52 22.24
N VAL A 342 0.50 24.25 22.39
CA VAL A 342 1.52 23.81 23.34
C VAL A 342 2.83 24.45 22.88
N THR A 343 3.26 25.49 23.59
CA THR A 343 4.61 26.02 23.48
C THR A 343 5.57 25.01 24.12
N THR A 344 6.18 24.17 23.30
CA THR A 344 7.51 23.65 23.63
C THR A 344 8.52 24.69 23.17
N ASP A 345 9.28 25.20 24.13
CA ASP A 345 10.39 26.14 23.96
C ASP A 345 11.25 25.84 22.73
N GLY A 346 11.43 26.88 21.91
CA GLY A 346 12.26 26.84 20.72
C GLY A 346 12.38 28.24 20.15
N HIS A 347 13.26 29.05 20.77
CA HIS A 347 13.64 30.37 20.30
C HIS A 347 13.98 30.36 18.79
N VAL A 348 13.06 30.81 17.94
CA VAL A 348 13.38 31.16 16.55
C VAL A 348 14.06 32.53 16.61
N LYS A 349 15.39 32.53 16.75
CA LYS A 349 16.19 33.71 16.42
C LYS A 349 16.08 33.92 14.91
N CYS A 350 15.41 34.99 14.52
CA CYS A 350 15.46 35.52 13.17
C CYS A 350 16.92 35.95 12.91
N CYS A 351 17.70 35.11 12.23
CA CYS A 351 19.08 35.44 11.86
C CYS A 351 19.06 36.63 10.90
N ARG A 352 19.58 37.77 11.38
CA ARG A 352 20.06 38.86 10.54
C ARG A 352 21.24 38.33 9.72
N SER A 353 21.20 38.64 8.42
CA SER A 353 22.27 38.57 7.44
C SER A 353 23.69 38.70 8.00
N GLY A 354 24.54 37.69 7.76
CA GLY A 354 25.98 37.74 8.02
C GLY A 354 26.71 36.46 7.54
N GLU A 355 27.42 36.58 6.43
CA GLU A 355 28.58 35.78 5.96
C GLU A 355 28.54 34.24 6.06
N GLU A 356 28.22 33.58 4.94
CA GLU A 356 28.60 32.16 4.73
C GLU A 356 29.99 32.08 4.07
N ARG A 357 30.96 31.60 4.85
CA ARG A 357 32.22 31.04 4.35
C ARG A 357 31.92 29.75 3.60
N GLY A 358 32.58 29.57 2.46
CA GLY A 358 32.48 28.33 1.68
C GLY A 358 33.07 27.14 2.43
N GLU A 359 32.33 26.04 2.42
CA GLU A 359 32.85 24.70 2.70
C GLU A 359 32.46 23.78 1.53
N GLN A 360 33.50 23.28 0.87
CA GLN A 360 33.45 22.25 -0.17
C GLN A 360 33.14 20.89 0.49
N LEU A 361 32.18 20.17 -0.07
CA LEU A 361 31.94 18.76 0.24
C LEU A 361 32.93 17.92 -0.58
N ILE A 362 33.60 16.99 0.11
CA ILE A 362 34.35 15.85 -0.44
C ILE A 362 33.39 14.68 -0.61
#